data_AF-A0A356AKU3-F1
#
_entry.id   AF-A0A356AKU3-F1
#
_cell.length_a   1.000
_cell.length_b   1.000
_cell.length_c   1.000
_cell.angle_alpha   90.00
_cell.angle_beta   90.00
_cell.angle_gamma   90.00
#
_symmetry.space_group_name_H-M   'P 1'
#
loop_
_entity.id
_entity.type
_entity.pdbx_description
1 polymer ?
#
loop_
_entity_poly.entity_id
_entity_poly.type
_entity_poly.pdbx_seq_one_letter_code
_entity_poly.pdbx_strand_id
1 'polypeptide(L)'
;GDSVRLTLVSEIMGRYSNIIFVDGEGKIIDALKRVDAEMSSERLVLPGMAYQLPPPQNKLCLLETEPSRVIGALKSLPKNVELSKGLLSVLQGVSPVVCRELQHRAGHGADLSAKEMTGEQEERLLFFLKRLKETVGNVQGRPFLVVGPDQKPRDFSFFRMEQYGSSAVVREAGSFSGLLDSFYGERDRIDRMRVKEQDLLRVLTTVSGRLSRKINAQRGELAQCADRDALRVAGDLINANLYRLERGMTSAQLENFYDESLPAVRIRLDPLLTPSQNAQKYYKEYRKARTAEEKLTGQIEQARQELAYLDTVLEELSRA
;
A
#
# COMPACT_ATOMS: atom_id res chain seq x y z
N GLY A 1 -39.78 33.89 -13.64
CA GLY A 1 -39.11 32.75 -14.27
C GLY A 1 -39.95 31.53 -14.03
N ASP A 2 -40.14 30.70 -15.04
CA ASP A 2 -41.04 29.55 -14.97
C ASP A 2 -40.51 28.45 -14.05
N SER A 3 -41.41 27.74 -13.39
CA SER A 3 -41.06 26.62 -12.51
C SER A 3 -40.67 25.41 -13.34
N VAL A 4 -39.48 24.85 -13.08
CA VAL A 4 -38.98 23.62 -13.70
C VAL A 4 -38.75 22.54 -12.66
N ARG A 5 -39.12 21.29 -12.99
CA ARG A 5 -38.86 20.12 -12.15
C ARG A 5 -37.52 19.50 -12.55
N LEU A 6 -36.67 19.28 -11.56
CA LEU A 6 -35.37 18.65 -11.72
C LEU A 6 -35.30 17.44 -10.77
N THR A 7 -34.59 16.39 -11.18
CA THR A 7 -34.44 15.15 -10.41
C THR A 7 -32.97 14.88 -10.15
N LEU A 8 -32.61 14.68 -8.89
CA LEU A 8 -31.28 14.22 -8.50
C LEU A 8 -31.33 12.72 -8.18
N VAL A 9 -30.65 11.92 -8.99
CA VAL A 9 -30.58 10.46 -8.84
C VAL A 9 -29.26 10.09 -8.16
N SER A 10 -29.33 9.30 -7.09
CA SER A 10 -28.15 8.77 -6.40
C SER A 10 -28.12 7.24 -6.51
N GLU A 11 -27.17 6.73 -7.28
CA GLU A 11 -26.95 5.29 -7.48
C GLU A 11 -25.78 4.85 -6.59
N ILE A 12 -26.06 4.00 -5.58
CA ILE A 12 -25.03 3.51 -4.63
C ILE A 12 -24.72 2.05 -4.96
N MET A 13 -23.66 1.83 -5.74
CA MET A 13 -23.27 0.52 -6.32
C MET A 13 -21.76 0.25 -6.18
N GLY A 14 -21.14 0.70 -5.08
CA GLY A 14 -19.70 0.57 -4.85
C GLY A 14 -18.89 1.39 -5.86
N ARG A 15 -17.97 0.76 -6.60
CA ARG A 15 -17.12 1.46 -7.59
C ARG A 15 -17.91 2.14 -8.72
N TYR A 16 -19.11 1.63 -9.01
CA TYR A 16 -20.02 2.15 -10.03
C TYR A 16 -20.98 3.23 -9.52
N SER A 17 -20.86 3.64 -8.24
CA SER A 17 -21.76 4.66 -7.68
C SER A 17 -21.64 5.98 -8.43
N ASN A 18 -22.77 6.67 -8.60
CA ASN A 18 -22.88 7.91 -9.35
C ASN A 18 -23.98 8.82 -8.80
N ILE A 19 -23.87 10.12 -9.07
CA ILE A 19 -24.91 11.12 -8.82
C ILE A 19 -25.24 11.76 -10.17
N ILE A 20 -26.49 11.69 -10.58
CA ILE A 20 -26.94 12.09 -11.93
C ILE A 20 -28.04 13.12 -11.78
N PHE A 21 -27.89 14.25 -12.44
CA PHE A 21 -28.86 15.33 -12.45
C PHE A 21 -29.67 15.30 -13.74
N VAL A 22 -30.99 15.28 -13.62
CA VAL A 22 -31.92 15.00 -14.72
C VAL A 22 -32.96 16.13 -14.79
N ASP A 23 -33.28 16.57 -16.00
CA ASP A 23 -34.30 17.59 -16.24
C ASP A 23 -35.73 17.04 -16.17
N GLY A 24 -36.71 17.91 -16.40
CA GLY A 24 -38.12 17.56 -16.38
C GLY A 24 -38.57 16.65 -17.53
N GLU A 25 -37.77 16.53 -18.60
CA GLU A 25 -38.00 15.64 -19.75
C GLU A 25 -37.31 14.28 -19.57
N GLY A 26 -36.61 14.07 -18.46
CA GLY A 26 -35.87 12.84 -18.20
C GLY A 26 -34.51 12.78 -18.88
N LYS A 27 -33.98 13.90 -19.39
CA LYS A 27 -32.62 13.97 -19.95
C LYS A 27 -31.62 14.33 -18.87
N ILE A 28 -30.45 13.72 -18.96
CA ILE A 28 -29.31 14.00 -18.09
C ILE A 28 -28.84 15.42 -18.39
N ILE A 29 -28.87 16.28 -17.38
CA ILE A 29 -28.22 17.60 -17.40
C ILE A 29 -26.72 17.39 -17.21
N ASP A 30 -26.34 16.67 -16.15
CA ASP A 30 -24.95 16.28 -15.91
C ASP A 30 -24.88 15.08 -14.94
N ALA A 31 -23.68 14.52 -14.78
CA ALA A 31 -23.40 13.46 -13.82
C ALA A 31 -22.02 13.65 -13.18
N LEU A 32 -21.88 13.25 -11.92
CA LEU A 32 -20.61 13.27 -11.20
C LEU A 32 -19.56 12.41 -11.91
N LYS A 33 -19.98 11.26 -12.46
CA LYS A 33 -19.18 10.43 -13.36
C LYS A 33 -19.89 10.31 -14.69
N ARG A 34 -19.27 10.82 -15.75
CA ARG A 34 -19.72 10.64 -17.13
C ARG A 34 -19.23 9.28 -17.62
N VAL A 35 -20.13 8.46 -18.16
CA VAL A 35 -19.85 7.10 -18.61
C VAL A 35 -20.12 7.05 -20.10
N ASP A 36 -19.07 6.90 -20.88
CA ASP A 36 -19.13 6.74 -22.33
C ASP A 36 -19.05 5.26 -22.73
N ALA A 37 -19.04 5.01 -24.04
CA ALA A 37 -19.00 3.67 -24.62
C ALA A 37 -17.67 2.95 -24.41
N GLU A 38 -16.59 3.68 -24.10
CA GLU A 38 -15.30 3.06 -23.76
C GLU A 38 -15.33 2.51 -22.33
N MET A 39 -16.00 3.21 -21.42
CA MET A 39 -16.12 2.83 -20.02
C MET A 39 -17.16 1.72 -19.76
N SER A 40 -18.28 1.72 -20.50
CA SER A 40 -19.33 0.71 -20.33
C SER A 40 -20.12 0.46 -21.60
N SER A 41 -20.31 -0.81 -21.93
CA SER A 41 -21.22 -1.26 -22.97
C SER A 41 -22.68 -1.37 -22.51
N GLU A 42 -22.93 -1.29 -21.19
CA GLU A 42 -24.25 -1.56 -20.61
C GLU A 42 -25.17 -0.33 -20.64
N ARG A 43 -24.64 0.84 -20.31
CA ARG A 43 -25.41 2.09 -20.23
C ARG A 43 -24.51 3.32 -20.35
N LEU A 44 -24.91 4.27 -21.19
CA LEU A 44 -24.27 5.58 -21.30
C LEU A 44 -24.85 6.55 -20.27
N VAL A 45 -23.99 7.38 -19.69
CA VAL A 45 -24.36 8.45 -18.75
C VAL A 45 -23.67 9.74 -19.20
N LEU A 46 -24.32 10.47 -20.10
CA LEU A 46 -23.78 11.69 -20.72
C LEU A 46 -24.86 12.80 -20.77
N PRO A 47 -24.46 14.08 -20.66
CA PRO A 47 -25.38 15.21 -20.85
C PRO A 47 -26.18 15.13 -22.16
N GLY A 48 -27.46 15.48 -22.09
CA GLY A 48 -28.41 15.45 -23.20
C GLY A 48 -29.03 14.08 -23.50
N MET A 49 -28.48 12.98 -22.96
CA MET A 49 -29.06 11.65 -23.14
C MET A 49 -30.23 11.41 -22.18
N ALA A 50 -31.18 10.57 -22.58
CA ALA A 50 -32.25 10.11 -21.69
C ALA A 50 -31.65 9.27 -20.54
N TYR A 51 -32.07 9.55 -19.30
CA TYR A 51 -31.70 8.75 -18.15
C TYR A 51 -32.36 7.37 -18.24
N GLN A 52 -31.57 6.32 -17.98
CA GLN A 52 -32.03 4.93 -17.91
C GLN A 52 -31.61 4.34 -16.58
N LEU A 53 -32.40 3.43 -16.00
CA LEU A 53 -32.02 2.71 -14.78
C LEU A 53 -30.82 1.78 -15.04
N PRO A 54 -30.05 1.40 -14.01
CA PRO A 54 -29.03 0.36 -14.14
C PRO A 54 -29.65 -0.95 -14.66
N PRO A 55 -28.88 -1.80 -15.37
CA PRO A 55 -29.39 -3.07 -15.87
C PRO A 55 -30.04 -3.89 -14.74
N PRO A 56 -31.26 -4.42 -14.95
CA PRO A 56 -31.97 -5.17 -13.93
C PRO A 56 -31.20 -6.46 -13.60
N GLN A 57 -31.23 -6.84 -12.32
CA GLN A 57 -30.68 -8.12 -11.89
C GLN A 57 -31.75 -9.21 -12.01
N ASN A 58 -31.38 -10.39 -12.50
CA ASN A 58 -32.25 -11.55 -12.48
C ASN A 58 -32.28 -12.22 -11.09
N LYS A 59 -32.76 -11.47 -10.09
CA LYS A 59 -32.82 -11.89 -8.68
C LYS A 59 -34.22 -11.62 -8.11
N LEU A 60 -34.58 -12.36 -7.08
CA LEU A 60 -35.83 -12.18 -6.35
C LEU A 60 -35.76 -10.94 -5.46
N CYS A 61 -36.76 -10.06 -5.56
CA CYS A 61 -36.94 -8.97 -4.62
C CYS A 61 -37.53 -9.52 -3.31
N LEU A 62 -36.84 -9.33 -2.18
CA LEU A 62 -37.27 -9.83 -0.86
C LEU A 62 -38.65 -9.30 -0.44
N LEU A 63 -38.98 -8.07 -0.84
CA LEU A 63 -40.24 -7.42 -0.48
C LEU A 63 -41.44 -7.97 -1.27
N GLU A 64 -41.19 -8.40 -2.51
CA GLU A 64 -42.24 -8.85 -3.43
C GLU A 64 -42.40 -10.37 -3.47
N THR A 65 -41.32 -11.11 -3.20
CA THR A 65 -41.33 -12.57 -3.26
C THR A 65 -41.83 -13.19 -1.96
N GLU A 66 -42.41 -14.38 -2.06
CA GLU A 66 -42.68 -15.20 -0.88
C GLU A 66 -41.39 -15.89 -0.40
N PRO A 67 -41.07 -15.87 0.91
CA PRO A 67 -39.84 -16.46 1.43
C PRO A 67 -39.62 -17.94 1.05
N SER A 68 -40.68 -18.72 0.86
CA SER A 68 -40.59 -20.11 0.37
C SER A 68 -40.02 -20.22 -1.04
N ARG A 69 -40.26 -19.24 -1.91
CA ARG A 69 -39.67 -19.19 -3.26
C ARG A 69 -38.16 -19.00 -3.22
N VAL A 70 -37.64 -18.33 -2.20
CA VAL A 70 -36.18 -18.17 -2.00
C VAL A 70 -35.54 -19.53 -1.77
N ILE A 71 -36.14 -20.39 -0.92
CA ILE A 71 -35.66 -21.76 -0.69
C ILE A 71 -35.68 -22.57 -1.98
N GLY A 72 -36.76 -22.48 -2.76
CA GLY A 72 -36.85 -23.12 -4.08
C GLY A 72 -35.77 -22.65 -5.06
N ALA A 73 -35.49 -21.35 -5.10
CA ALA A 73 -34.44 -20.77 -5.93
C ALA A 73 -33.04 -21.25 -5.51
N LEU A 74 -32.76 -21.34 -4.21
CA LEU A 74 -31.50 -21.87 -3.68
C LEU A 74 -31.26 -23.33 -4.11
N LYS A 75 -32.29 -24.18 -4.02
CA LYS A 75 -32.22 -25.59 -4.46
C LYS A 75 -32.01 -25.72 -5.96
N SER A 76 -32.54 -24.77 -6.73
CA SER A 76 -32.46 -24.74 -8.20
C SER A 76 -31.14 -24.18 -8.74
N LEU A 77 -30.23 -23.71 -7.87
CA LEU A 77 -28.91 -23.24 -8.30
C LEU A 77 -28.16 -24.32 -9.08
N PRO A 78 -27.33 -24.00 -10.08
CA PRO A 78 -26.62 -25.01 -10.86
C PRO A 78 -25.57 -25.77 -10.03
N LYS A 79 -24.88 -25.07 -9.13
CA LYS A 79 -23.83 -25.62 -8.26
C LYS A 79 -24.30 -25.65 -6.81
N ASN A 80 -23.85 -26.64 -6.05
CA ASN A 80 -23.94 -26.56 -4.60
C ASN A 80 -22.90 -25.56 -4.09
N VAL A 81 -23.36 -24.54 -3.38
CA VAL A 81 -22.54 -23.45 -2.87
C VAL A 81 -22.86 -23.22 -1.40
N GLU A 82 -21.95 -22.57 -0.69
CA GLU A 82 -22.22 -22.04 0.64
C GLU A 82 -23.51 -21.20 0.65
N LEU A 83 -24.37 -21.40 1.65
CA LEU A 83 -25.70 -20.81 1.74
C LEU A 83 -25.66 -19.28 1.67
N SER A 84 -24.69 -18.65 2.32
CA SER A 84 -24.50 -17.19 2.30
C SER A 84 -24.29 -16.65 0.87
N LYS A 85 -23.50 -17.36 0.05
CA LYS A 85 -23.25 -17.04 -1.37
C LYS A 85 -24.48 -17.34 -2.22
N GLY A 86 -25.16 -18.45 -1.93
CA GLY A 86 -26.44 -18.79 -2.55
C GLY A 86 -27.46 -17.68 -2.36
N LEU A 87 -27.70 -17.24 -1.12
CA LEU A 87 -28.60 -16.14 -0.77
C LEU A 87 -28.26 -14.85 -1.51
N LEU A 88 -26.98 -14.48 -1.52
CA LEU A 88 -26.50 -13.28 -2.24
C LEU A 88 -26.74 -13.36 -3.76
N SER A 89 -26.69 -14.57 -4.33
CA SER A 89 -26.93 -14.79 -5.76
C SER A 89 -28.40 -14.74 -6.14
N VAL A 90 -29.31 -15.14 -5.24
CA VAL A 90 -30.76 -15.24 -5.54
C VAL A 90 -31.57 -14.03 -5.07
N LEU A 91 -31.12 -13.28 -4.06
CA LEU A 91 -31.85 -12.13 -3.51
C LEU A 91 -31.26 -10.80 -3.98
N GLN A 92 -32.14 -9.87 -4.35
CA GLN A 92 -31.80 -8.48 -4.63
C GLN A 92 -31.72 -7.67 -3.33
N GLY A 93 -30.80 -6.69 -3.28
CA GLY A 93 -30.76 -5.68 -2.23
C GLY A 93 -30.28 -6.17 -0.86
N VAL A 94 -29.75 -7.40 -0.77
CA VAL A 94 -29.15 -7.93 0.46
C VAL A 94 -27.63 -7.86 0.41
N SER A 95 -27.01 -7.47 1.53
CA SER A 95 -25.56 -7.39 1.64
C SER A 95 -24.94 -8.72 2.09
N PRO A 96 -23.66 -8.98 1.80
CA PRO A 96 -22.99 -10.22 2.21
C PRO A 96 -23.07 -10.48 3.72
N VAL A 97 -23.02 -9.44 4.55
CA VAL A 97 -23.11 -9.59 6.01
C VAL A 97 -24.48 -10.09 6.46
N VAL A 98 -25.56 -9.65 5.80
CA VAL A 98 -26.92 -10.14 6.06
C VAL A 98 -27.06 -11.60 5.63
N CYS A 99 -26.49 -11.99 4.49
CA CYS A 99 -26.52 -13.38 4.04
C CYS A 99 -25.76 -14.33 4.98
N ARG A 100 -24.58 -13.92 5.47
CA ARG A 100 -23.84 -14.69 6.48
C ARG A 100 -24.58 -14.80 7.80
N GLU A 101 -25.26 -13.74 8.21
CA GLU A 101 -26.08 -13.76 9.42
C GLU A 101 -27.26 -14.72 9.30
N LEU A 102 -27.95 -14.74 8.15
CA LEU A 102 -29.02 -15.70 7.89
C LEU A 102 -28.51 -17.15 7.92
N GLN A 103 -27.35 -17.42 7.32
CA GLN A 103 -26.70 -18.73 7.41
C GLN A 103 -26.36 -19.09 8.85
N HIS A 104 -25.72 -18.17 9.59
CA HIS A 104 -25.35 -18.38 10.98
C HIS A 104 -26.56 -18.78 11.83
N ARG A 105 -27.69 -18.09 11.66
CA ARG A 105 -28.93 -18.39 12.39
C ARG A 105 -29.60 -19.69 11.96
N ALA A 106 -29.58 -20.01 10.67
CA ALA A 106 -30.14 -21.26 10.16
C ALA A 106 -29.30 -22.49 10.56
N GLY A 107 -27.98 -22.33 10.63
CA GLY A 107 -27.01 -23.38 10.93
C GLY A 107 -26.52 -23.43 12.37
N HIS A 108 -27.00 -22.54 13.25
CA HIS A 108 -26.47 -22.36 14.61
C HIS A 108 -24.94 -22.20 14.63
N GLY A 109 -24.42 -21.41 13.69
CA GLY A 109 -22.98 -21.19 13.51
C GLY A 109 -22.26 -22.21 12.64
N ALA A 110 -22.90 -23.29 12.20
CA ALA A 110 -22.34 -24.20 11.20
C ALA A 110 -22.38 -23.58 9.79
N ASP A 111 -21.37 -23.90 8.99
CA ASP A 111 -21.39 -23.62 7.56
C ASP A 111 -22.40 -24.55 6.86
N LEU A 112 -23.30 -23.94 6.09
CA LEU A 112 -24.36 -24.66 5.38
C LEU A 112 -24.14 -24.58 3.88
N SER A 113 -24.48 -25.67 3.20
CA SER A 113 -24.57 -25.71 1.74
C SER A 113 -26.02 -25.49 1.30
N ALA A 114 -26.23 -24.68 0.26
CA ALA A 114 -27.56 -24.29 -0.23
C ALA A 114 -28.45 -25.47 -0.66
N LYS A 115 -27.87 -26.62 -1.06
CA LYS A 115 -28.61 -27.81 -1.50
C LYS A 115 -28.66 -28.96 -0.49
N GLU A 116 -27.93 -28.87 0.62
CA GLU A 116 -27.77 -29.98 1.58
C GLU A 116 -28.33 -29.63 2.96
N MET A 117 -29.17 -28.60 3.03
CA MET A 117 -29.84 -28.23 4.27
C MET A 117 -30.79 -29.34 4.73
N THR A 118 -30.82 -29.61 6.03
CA THR A 118 -31.85 -30.46 6.63
C THR A 118 -33.20 -29.73 6.63
N GLY A 119 -34.31 -30.47 6.77
CA GLY A 119 -35.65 -29.85 6.87
C GLY A 119 -35.75 -28.81 7.99
N GLU A 120 -35.13 -29.09 9.14
CA GLU A 120 -35.06 -28.16 10.27
C GLU A 120 -34.26 -26.88 9.95
N GLN A 121 -33.14 -27.01 9.22
CA GLN A 121 -32.35 -25.86 8.77
C GLN A 121 -33.13 -25.00 7.77
N GLU A 122 -33.90 -25.63 6.87
CA GLU A 122 -34.77 -24.93 5.92
C GLU A 122 -35.91 -24.18 6.63
N GLU A 123 -36.56 -24.81 7.62
CA GLU A 123 -37.59 -24.17 8.43
C GLU A 123 -37.05 -22.95 9.19
N ARG A 124 -35.86 -23.08 9.81
CA ARG A 124 -35.18 -21.94 10.45
C ARG A 124 -34.87 -20.84 9.46
N LEU A 125 -34.29 -21.16 8.29
CA LEU A 125 -33.98 -20.17 7.28
C LEU A 125 -35.26 -19.45 6.80
N LEU A 126 -36.33 -20.19 6.56
CA LEU A 126 -37.63 -19.65 6.18
C LEU A 126 -38.18 -18.69 7.24
N PHE A 127 -38.09 -19.05 8.51
CA PHE A 127 -38.47 -18.19 9.63
C PHE A 127 -37.68 -16.87 9.64
N PHE A 128 -36.36 -16.93 9.51
CA PHE A 128 -35.53 -15.72 9.51
C PHE A 128 -35.71 -14.87 8.23
N LEU A 129 -36.00 -15.48 7.08
CA LEU A 129 -36.36 -14.73 5.86
C LEU A 129 -37.69 -14.00 6.01
N LYS A 130 -38.71 -14.63 6.62
CA LYS A 130 -39.99 -13.97 6.94
C LYS A 130 -39.77 -12.77 7.87
N ARG A 131 -39.03 -12.98 8.96
CA ARG A 131 -38.70 -11.92 9.92
C ARG A 131 -37.91 -10.78 9.27
N LEU A 132 -36.98 -11.09 8.35
CA LEU A 132 -36.25 -10.09 7.60
C LEU A 132 -37.18 -9.27 6.69
N LYS A 133 -38.06 -9.95 5.92
CA LYS A 133 -39.07 -9.31 5.07
C LYS A 133 -39.97 -8.38 5.88
N GLU A 134 -40.46 -8.83 7.05
CA GLU A 134 -41.28 -8.02 7.95
C GLU A 134 -40.51 -6.81 8.50
N THR A 135 -39.27 -7.01 8.94
CA THR A 135 -38.43 -5.93 9.49
C THR A 135 -38.22 -4.81 8.47
N VAL A 136 -37.93 -5.19 7.20
CA VAL A 136 -37.73 -4.21 6.13
C VAL A 136 -39.06 -3.61 5.68
N GLY A 137 -40.09 -4.42 5.43
CA GLY A 137 -41.39 -3.97 4.96
C GLY A 137 -42.10 -3.02 5.93
N ASN A 138 -41.91 -3.24 7.24
CA ASN A 138 -42.47 -2.38 8.28
C ASN A 138 -41.52 -1.26 8.74
N VAL A 139 -40.33 -1.13 8.12
CA VAL A 139 -39.33 -0.11 8.46
C VAL A 139 -38.92 -0.16 9.95
N GLN A 140 -38.76 -1.37 10.50
CA GLN A 140 -38.44 -1.61 11.92
C GLN A 140 -36.95 -1.87 12.18
N GLY A 141 -36.10 -1.70 11.15
CA GLY A 141 -34.67 -1.85 11.28
C GLY A 141 -34.08 -0.85 12.28
N ARG A 142 -33.07 -1.28 13.03
CA ARG A 142 -32.32 -0.45 13.97
C ARG A 142 -30.83 -0.45 13.63
N PRO A 143 -30.11 0.66 13.83
CA PRO A 143 -28.73 0.78 13.41
C PRO A 143 -27.80 0.02 14.37
N PHE A 144 -27.16 -1.05 13.91
CA PHE A 144 -26.19 -1.81 14.68
C PHE A 144 -24.79 -1.72 14.06
N LEU A 145 -23.81 -1.34 14.88
CA LEU A 145 -22.39 -1.27 14.54
C LEU A 145 -21.65 -2.47 15.12
N VAL A 146 -20.79 -3.10 14.32
CA VAL A 146 -19.89 -4.19 14.73
C VAL A 146 -18.50 -3.62 14.92
N VAL A 147 -17.96 -3.78 16.12
CA VAL A 147 -16.64 -3.26 16.50
C VAL A 147 -15.72 -4.41 16.89
N GLY A 148 -14.56 -4.49 16.26
CA GLY A 148 -13.54 -5.49 16.59
C GLY A 148 -12.88 -5.25 17.95
N PRO A 149 -12.07 -6.21 18.44
CA PRO A 149 -11.33 -6.06 19.71
C PRO A 149 -10.33 -4.90 19.68
N ASP A 150 -9.87 -4.53 18.49
CA ASP A 150 -9.02 -3.39 18.17
C ASP A 150 -9.77 -2.05 18.12
N GLN A 151 -11.02 -2.01 18.57
CA GLN A 151 -11.94 -0.87 18.49
C GLN A 151 -12.24 -0.38 17.06
N LYS A 152 -11.83 -1.14 16.02
CA LYS A 152 -12.09 -0.74 14.64
C LYS A 152 -13.48 -1.18 14.20
N PRO A 153 -14.23 -0.31 13.51
CA PRO A 153 -15.51 -0.69 12.93
C PRO A 153 -15.29 -1.73 11.82
N ARG A 154 -15.98 -2.88 11.93
CA ARG A 154 -15.87 -3.99 10.98
C ARG A 154 -17.00 -4.01 9.98
N ASP A 155 -18.23 -3.94 10.47
CA ASP A 155 -19.45 -4.02 9.68
C ASP A 155 -20.57 -3.24 10.38
N PHE A 156 -21.68 -3.05 9.67
CA PHE A 156 -22.91 -2.54 10.24
C PHE A 156 -24.13 -3.15 9.56
N SER A 157 -25.28 -3.11 10.22
CA SER A 157 -26.55 -3.58 9.66
C SER A 157 -27.74 -2.88 10.31
N PHE A 158 -28.92 -3.12 9.76
CA PHE A 158 -30.21 -2.65 10.28
C PHE A 158 -30.86 -3.65 11.25
N PHE A 159 -30.16 -4.74 11.61
CA PHE A 159 -30.58 -5.66 12.65
C PHE A 159 -29.35 -6.25 13.36
N ARG A 160 -29.56 -6.75 14.59
CA ARG A 160 -28.48 -7.23 15.44
C ARG A 160 -27.86 -8.48 14.82
N MET A 161 -26.54 -8.49 14.65
CA MET A 161 -25.79 -9.62 14.11
C MET A 161 -25.20 -10.47 15.23
N GLU A 162 -25.32 -11.79 15.12
CA GLU A 162 -24.84 -12.77 16.09
C GLU A 162 -23.63 -13.55 15.55
N GLN A 163 -23.42 -13.55 14.23
CA GLN A 163 -22.35 -14.31 13.56
C GLN A 163 -20.92 -14.06 14.07
N TYR A 164 -20.68 -12.93 14.75
CA TYR A 164 -19.35 -12.56 15.22
C TYR A 164 -18.98 -13.19 16.57
N GLY A 165 -19.94 -13.73 17.33
CA GLY A 165 -19.68 -14.34 18.64
C GLY A 165 -18.82 -13.45 19.55
N SER A 166 -17.72 -13.98 20.09
CA SER A 166 -16.74 -13.25 20.91
C SER A 166 -15.72 -12.44 20.10
N SER A 167 -15.70 -12.56 18.78
CA SER A 167 -14.71 -11.90 17.92
C SER A 167 -15.00 -10.41 17.66
N ALA A 168 -16.19 -9.93 18.00
CA ALA A 168 -16.58 -8.53 17.90
C ALA A 168 -17.72 -8.20 18.86
N VAL A 169 -17.86 -6.92 19.22
CA VAL A 169 -18.97 -6.39 19.99
C VAL A 169 -19.97 -5.71 19.05
N VAL A 170 -21.25 -6.05 19.19
CA VAL A 170 -22.34 -5.42 18.43
C VAL A 170 -23.06 -4.41 19.31
N ARG A 171 -23.09 -3.15 18.88
CA ARG A 171 -23.70 -2.03 19.62
C ARG A 171 -24.81 -1.40 18.78
N GLU A 172 -25.94 -1.09 19.42
CA GLU A 172 -26.99 -0.27 18.81
C GLU A 172 -26.56 1.20 18.86
N ALA A 173 -26.69 1.90 17.72
CA ALA A 173 -26.45 3.34 17.63
C ALA A 173 -27.75 4.11 17.82
N GLY A 174 -27.66 5.42 18.09
CA GLY A 174 -28.86 6.27 18.24
C GLY A 174 -29.61 6.53 16.93
N SER A 175 -28.93 6.47 15.78
CA SER A 175 -29.53 6.70 14.45
C SER A 175 -28.67 6.09 13.34
N PHE A 176 -29.26 5.87 12.16
CA PHE A 176 -28.52 5.42 10.98
C PHE A 176 -27.47 6.44 10.54
N SER A 177 -27.79 7.74 10.56
CA SER A 177 -26.82 8.79 10.22
C SER A 177 -25.63 8.79 11.17
N GLY A 178 -25.86 8.77 12.48
CA GLY A 178 -24.78 8.74 13.47
C GLY A 178 -23.94 7.46 13.39
N LEU A 179 -24.55 6.33 13.03
CA LEU A 179 -23.82 5.09 12.74
C LEU A 179 -22.91 5.25 11.53
N LEU A 180 -23.41 5.80 10.41
CA LEU A 180 -22.63 5.97 9.18
C LEU A 180 -21.48 6.96 9.40
N ASP A 181 -21.73 8.07 10.13
CA ASP A 181 -20.69 9.03 10.50
C ASP A 181 -19.60 8.37 11.34
N SER A 182 -19.96 7.56 12.33
CA SER A 182 -18.99 6.84 13.16
C SER A 182 -18.22 5.78 12.35
N PHE A 183 -18.90 5.03 11.49
CA PHE A 183 -18.28 3.96 10.70
C PHE A 183 -17.28 4.52 9.68
N TYR A 184 -17.70 5.48 8.86
CA TYR A 184 -16.85 6.06 7.81
C TYR A 184 -15.86 7.09 8.35
N GLY A 185 -16.22 7.86 9.38
CA GLY A 185 -15.31 8.80 10.01
C GLY A 185 -14.08 8.13 10.62
N GLU A 186 -14.27 7.02 11.34
CA GLU A 186 -13.15 6.29 11.96
C GLU A 186 -12.32 5.55 10.90
N ARG A 187 -12.95 4.97 9.87
CA ARG A 187 -12.23 4.37 8.74
C ARG A 187 -11.41 5.39 7.96
N ASP A 188 -11.98 6.54 7.63
CA ASP A 188 -11.26 7.59 6.91
C ASP A 188 -10.10 8.15 7.73
N ARG A 189 -10.25 8.21 9.06
CA ARG A 189 -9.15 8.59 9.95
C ARG A 189 -8.01 7.56 9.88
N ILE A 190 -8.34 6.27 9.98
CA ILE A 190 -7.36 5.17 9.90
C ILE A 190 -6.69 5.13 8.53
N ASP A 191 -7.46 5.19 7.45
CA ASP A 191 -6.93 5.12 6.08
C ASP A 191 -6.05 6.34 5.77
N ARG A 192 -6.43 7.55 6.19
CA ARG A 192 -5.58 8.74 6.05
C ARG A 192 -4.27 8.64 6.84
N MET A 193 -4.32 8.10 8.05
CA MET A 193 -3.10 7.87 8.85
C MET A 193 -2.18 6.86 8.15
N ARG A 194 -2.74 5.75 7.65
CA ARG A 194 -1.98 4.71 6.94
C ARG A 194 -1.32 5.21 5.66
N VAL A 195 -1.99 6.06 4.88
CA VAL A 195 -1.42 6.68 3.68
C VAL A 195 -0.23 7.57 4.06
N LYS A 196 -0.39 8.44 5.07
CA LYS A 196 0.69 9.31 5.54
C LYS A 196 1.90 8.52 6.07
N GLU A 197 1.64 7.45 6.82
CA GLU A 197 2.67 6.54 7.32
C GLU A 197 3.45 5.88 6.17
N GLN A 198 2.75 5.35 5.16
CA GLN A 198 3.38 4.74 4.00
C GLN A 198 4.23 5.74 3.20
N ASP A 199 3.74 6.96 3.02
CA ASP A 199 4.49 8.02 2.33
C ASP A 199 5.77 8.40 3.10
N LEU A 200 5.67 8.54 4.43
CA LEU A 200 6.84 8.78 5.30
C LEU A 200 7.85 7.65 5.22
N LEU A 201 7.40 6.40 5.36
CA LEU A 201 8.27 5.22 5.23
C LEU A 201 8.98 5.17 3.88
N ARG A 202 8.27 5.52 2.79
CA ARG A 202 8.87 5.57 1.45
C ARG A 202 9.95 6.64 1.35
N VAL A 203 9.72 7.83 1.91
CA VAL A 203 10.72 8.90 1.94
C VAL A 203 11.95 8.47 2.74
N LEU A 204 11.76 7.95 3.96
CA LEU A 204 12.84 7.53 4.84
C LEU A 204 13.67 6.41 4.21
N THR A 205 13.04 5.34 3.72
CA THR A 205 13.72 4.22 3.06
C THR A 205 14.50 4.66 1.82
N THR A 206 13.96 5.61 1.04
CA THR A 206 14.68 6.18 -0.11
C THR A 206 15.93 6.95 0.31
N VAL A 207 15.83 7.77 1.36
CA VAL A 207 16.96 8.55 1.88
C VAL A 207 18.02 7.63 2.50
N SER A 208 17.63 6.68 3.35
CA SER A 208 18.53 5.67 3.94
C SER A 208 19.24 4.86 2.85
N GLY A 209 18.52 4.41 1.83
CA GLY A 209 19.11 3.70 0.69
C GLY A 209 20.07 4.56 -0.15
N ARG A 210 19.86 5.88 -0.22
CA ARG A 210 20.80 6.81 -0.86
C ARG A 210 22.06 7.02 -0.01
N LEU A 211 21.91 7.21 1.29
CA LEU A 211 23.03 7.36 2.22
C LEU A 211 23.90 6.11 2.27
N SER A 212 23.29 4.93 2.36
CA SER A 212 24.00 3.65 2.35
C SER A 212 24.84 3.47 1.08
N ARG A 213 24.27 3.76 -0.10
CA ARG A 213 25.03 3.75 -1.37
C ARG A 213 26.17 4.76 -1.38
N LYS A 214 25.95 5.97 -0.87
CA LYS A 214 26.99 7.01 -0.76
C LYS A 214 28.14 6.57 0.15
N ILE A 215 27.83 6.01 1.32
CA ILE A 215 28.83 5.48 2.26
C ILE A 215 29.66 4.39 1.60
N ASN A 216 29.02 3.46 0.87
CA ASN A 216 29.73 2.38 0.20
C ASN A 216 30.67 2.88 -0.91
N ALA A 217 30.24 3.86 -1.71
CA ALA A 217 31.09 4.49 -2.71
C ALA A 217 32.30 5.20 -2.07
N GLN A 218 32.07 5.99 -1.03
CA GLN A 218 33.13 6.70 -0.30
C GLN A 218 34.10 5.74 0.40
N ARG A 219 33.62 4.62 0.95
CA ARG A 219 34.48 3.55 1.51
C ARG A 219 35.36 2.92 0.43
N GLY A 220 34.82 2.72 -0.78
CA GLY A 220 35.59 2.24 -1.93
C GLY A 220 36.71 3.21 -2.32
N GLU A 221 36.41 4.51 -2.40
CA GLU A 221 37.40 5.56 -2.65
C GLU A 221 38.45 5.66 -1.53
N LEU A 222 38.03 5.52 -0.27
CA LEU A 222 38.91 5.53 0.89
C LEU A 222 39.90 4.35 0.85
N ALA A 223 39.45 3.16 0.45
CA ALA A 223 40.29 1.98 0.31
C ALA A 223 41.39 2.19 -0.76
N GLN A 224 41.10 2.92 -1.83
CA GLN A 224 42.11 3.29 -2.84
C GLN A 224 43.16 4.26 -2.31
N CYS A 225 42.86 4.99 -1.23
CA CYS A 225 43.82 5.89 -0.57
C CYS A 225 44.75 5.16 0.42
N ALA A 226 44.49 3.87 0.74
CA ALA A 226 45.25 3.12 1.73
C ALA A 226 46.75 2.99 1.37
N ASP A 227 47.08 2.83 0.09
CA ASP A 227 48.46 2.72 -0.40
C ASP A 227 49.19 4.08 -0.54
N ARG A 228 48.65 5.17 0.05
CA ARG A 228 49.28 6.50 -0.04
C ARG A 228 50.72 6.50 0.48
N ASP A 229 51.02 5.69 1.49
CA ASP A 229 52.34 5.67 2.10
C ASP A 229 53.40 5.13 1.14
N ALA A 230 53.01 4.24 0.22
CA ALA A 230 53.88 3.80 -0.88
C ALA A 230 54.23 4.96 -1.84
N LEU A 231 53.33 5.93 -2.05
CA LEU A 231 53.62 7.13 -2.85
C LEU A 231 54.66 8.03 -2.16
N ARG A 232 54.56 8.17 -0.83
CA ARG A 232 55.56 8.92 -0.04
C ARG A 232 56.92 8.24 -0.12
N VAL A 233 56.97 6.93 0.16
CA VAL A 233 58.19 6.12 0.10
C VAL A 233 58.80 6.19 -1.30
N ALA A 234 58.00 6.04 -2.37
CA ALA A 234 58.50 6.18 -3.74
C ALA A 234 59.14 7.55 -4.01
N GLY A 235 58.53 8.64 -3.54
CA GLY A 235 59.08 9.99 -3.62
C GLY A 235 60.42 10.11 -2.87
N ASP A 236 60.49 9.57 -1.65
CA ASP A 236 61.71 9.57 -0.82
C ASP A 236 62.84 8.75 -1.47
N LEU A 237 62.54 7.57 -2.01
CA LEU A 237 63.51 6.68 -2.67
C LEU A 237 64.10 7.32 -3.93
N ILE A 238 63.26 7.95 -4.77
CA ILE A 238 63.71 8.69 -5.97
C ILE A 238 64.61 9.85 -5.57
N ASN A 239 64.22 10.60 -4.54
CA ASN A 239 64.96 11.78 -4.09
C ASN A 239 66.33 11.41 -3.48
N ALA A 240 66.41 10.29 -2.76
CA ALA A 240 67.67 9.77 -2.21
C ALA A 240 68.63 9.23 -3.29
N ASN A 241 68.12 8.84 -4.46
CA ASN A 241 68.90 8.23 -5.54
C ASN A 241 69.01 9.10 -6.80
N LEU A 242 68.82 10.42 -6.69
CA LEU A 242 68.84 11.35 -7.84
C LEU A 242 70.11 11.23 -8.70
N TYR A 243 71.26 10.92 -8.08
CA TYR A 243 72.54 10.78 -8.75
C TYR A 243 72.64 9.54 -9.67
N ARG A 244 71.72 8.57 -9.55
CA ARG A 244 71.67 7.32 -10.34
C ARG A 244 70.56 7.32 -11.38
N LEU A 245 69.73 8.36 -11.43
CA LEU A 245 68.53 8.42 -12.26
C LEU A 245 68.70 9.44 -13.38
N GLU A 246 68.27 9.06 -14.58
CA GLU A 246 68.33 9.91 -15.77
C GLU A 246 66.94 10.19 -16.33
N ARG A 247 66.81 11.30 -17.08
CA ARG A 247 65.58 11.65 -17.77
C ARG A 247 65.31 10.65 -18.90
N GLY A 248 64.06 10.22 -19.06
CA GLY A 248 63.66 9.24 -20.08
C GLY A 248 63.46 7.81 -19.55
N MET A 249 63.80 7.55 -18.28
CA MET A 249 63.54 6.25 -17.64
C MET A 249 62.03 6.02 -17.41
N THR A 250 61.58 4.78 -17.64
CA THR A 250 60.17 4.35 -17.40
C THR A 250 59.98 3.67 -16.04
N SER A 251 61.05 3.13 -15.45
CA SER A 251 61.06 2.58 -14.09
C SER A 251 62.49 2.50 -13.54
N ALA A 252 62.63 2.54 -12.22
CA ALA A 252 63.88 2.34 -11.51
C ALA A 252 63.73 1.29 -10.40
N GLN A 253 64.76 0.47 -10.17
CA GLN A 253 64.85 -0.39 -8.98
C GLN A 253 65.66 0.36 -7.93
N LEU A 254 65.02 0.69 -6.80
CA LEU A 254 65.62 1.45 -5.71
C LEU A 254 65.52 0.64 -4.41
N GLU A 255 66.56 0.67 -3.60
CA GLU A 255 66.60 -0.01 -2.30
C GLU A 255 65.68 0.70 -1.31
N ASN A 256 64.75 -0.03 -0.69
CA ASN A 256 63.86 0.53 0.31
C ASN A 256 64.55 0.65 1.67
N PHE A 257 65.09 1.84 1.98
CA PHE A 257 65.78 2.11 3.24
C PHE A 257 64.86 2.22 4.48
N TYR A 258 63.54 2.07 4.32
CA TYR A 258 62.61 1.97 5.44
C TYR A 258 62.46 0.54 5.99
N ASP A 259 63.04 -0.45 5.32
CA ASP A 259 63.00 -1.87 5.71
C ASP A 259 64.44 -2.35 5.99
N GLU A 260 64.64 -3.05 7.11
CA GLU A 260 65.95 -3.56 7.54
C GLU A 260 66.57 -4.52 6.51
N SER A 261 65.75 -5.19 5.70
CA SER A 261 66.18 -6.11 4.66
C SER A 261 66.61 -5.44 3.34
N LEU A 262 66.46 -4.11 3.24
CA LEU A 262 66.78 -3.30 2.05
C LEU A 262 66.29 -3.91 0.71
N PRO A 263 65.02 -4.33 0.61
CA PRO A 263 64.53 -4.96 -0.61
C PRO A 263 64.52 -3.94 -1.76
N ALA A 264 64.89 -4.40 -2.96
CA ALA A 264 64.81 -3.59 -4.17
C ALA A 264 63.34 -3.43 -4.61
N VAL A 265 62.83 -2.21 -4.58
CA VAL A 265 61.47 -1.86 -4.99
C VAL A 265 61.51 -1.24 -6.38
N ARG A 266 60.65 -1.74 -7.28
CA ARG A 266 60.51 -1.19 -8.63
C ARG A 266 59.52 -0.02 -8.61
N ILE A 267 60.01 1.19 -8.85
CA ILE A 267 59.20 2.42 -8.92
C ILE A 267 59.04 2.83 -10.38
N ARG A 268 57.82 3.18 -10.79
CA ARG A 268 57.54 3.68 -12.15
C ARG A 268 57.95 5.16 -12.24
N LEU A 269 58.47 5.56 -13.38
CA LEU A 269 58.88 6.94 -13.65
C LEU A 269 58.17 7.42 -14.91
N ASP A 270 57.87 8.71 -14.94
CA ASP A 270 57.37 9.40 -16.12
C ASP A 270 58.57 9.84 -16.97
N PRO A 271 58.76 9.28 -18.18
CA PRO A 271 59.93 9.57 -19.01
C PRO A 271 60.05 11.04 -19.42
N LEU A 272 58.92 11.76 -19.43
CA LEU A 272 58.87 13.17 -19.83
C LEU A 272 59.42 14.11 -18.73
N LEU A 273 59.42 13.64 -17.48
CA LEU A 273 59.80 14.40 -16.29
C LEU A 273 61.24 14.12 -15.86
N THR A 274 61.89 15.09 -15.22
CA THR A 274 63.18 14.86 -14.56
C THR A 274 63.01 13.98 -13.31
N PRO A 275 64.07 13.32 -12.80
CA PRO A 275 63.99 12.54 -11.56
C PRO A 275 63.42 13.34 -10.37
N SER A 276 63.82 14.60 -10.22
CA SER A 276 63.28 15.50 -9.19
C SER A 276 61.79 15.82 -9.41
N GLN A 277 61.36 16.05 -10.65
CA GLN A 277 59.94 16.25 -10.98
C GLN A 277 59.10 14.98 -10.77
N ASN A 278 59.66 13.80 -11.01
CA ASN A 278 59.03 12.53 -10.67
C ASN A 278 58.82 12.38 -9.15
N ALA A 279 59.85 12.66 -8.33
CA ALA A 279 59.70 12.67 -6.87
C ALA A 279 58.61 13.67 -6.42
N GLN A 280 58.60 14.88 -6.99
CA GLN A 280 57.61 15.91 -6.67
C GLN A 280 56.18 15.50 -7.08
N LYS A 281 56.02 14.77 -8.20
CA LYS A 281 54.74 14.18 -8.63
C LYS A 281 54.23 13.19 -7.58
N TYR A 282 55.08 12.26 -7.14
CA TYR A 282 54.74 11.32 -6.07
C TYR A 282 54.32 12.01 -4.76
N TYR A 283 55.04 13.06 -4.33
CA TYR A 283 54.62 13.85 -3.16
C TYR A 283 53.30 14.60 -3.36
N LYS A 284 53.02 15.10 -4.56
CA LYS A 284 51.75 15.77 -4.89
C LYS A 284 50.58 14.79 -4.85
N GLU A 285 50.76 13.59 -5.39
CA GLU A 285 49.77 12.52 -5.33
C GLU A 285 49.54 12.05 -3.89
N TYR A 286 50.61 11.89 -3.09
CA TYR A 286 50.51 11.61 -1.65
C TYR A 286 49.68 12.67 -0.91
N ARG A 287 49.98 13.97 -1.09
CA ARG A 287 49.22 15.06 -0.44
C ARG A 287 47.75 15.03 -0.83
N LYS A 288 47.45 14.77 -2.11
CA LYS A 288 46.08 14.64 -2.61
C LYS A 288 45.35 13.46 -1.96
N ALA A 289 45.99 12.29 -1.88
CA ALA A 289 45.45 11.10 -1.24
C ALA A 289 45.19 11.32 0.26
N ARG A 290 46.13 11.97 0.97
CA ARG A 290 45.98 12.31 2.39
C ARG A 290 44.79 13.24 2.64
N THR A 291 44.66 14.32 1.88
CA THR A 291 43.52 15.25 2.02
C THR A 291 42.19 14.58 1.65
N ALA A 292 42.20 13.68 0.66
CA ALA A 292 41.02 12.90 0.29
C ALA A 292 40.60 11.97 1.45
N GLU A 293 41.54 11.26 2.06
CA GLU A 293 41.28 10.35 3.19
C GLU A 293 40.71 11.08 4.40
N GLU A 294 41.29 12.22 4.80
CA GLU A 294 40.80 13.03 5.92
C GLU A 294 39.35 13.50 5.68
N LYS A 295 39.05 13.98 4.47
CA LYS A 295 37.70 14.43 4.10
C LYS A 295 36.70 13.29 3.96
N LEU A 296 37.06 12.20 3.30
CA LEU A 296 36.21 11.03 3.10
C LEU A 296 35.85 10.38 4.43
N THR A 297 36.81 10.27 5.35
CA THR A 297 36.57 9.74 6.70
C THR A 297 35.53 10.56 7.44
N GLY A 298 35.66 11.89 7.44
CA GLY A 298 34.68 12.79 8.07
C GLY A 298 33.29 12.70 7.44
N GLN A 299 33.21 12.65 6.09
CA GLN A 299 31.94 12.51 5.39
C GLN A 299 31.25 11.16 5.62
N ILE A 300 32.03 10.08 5.72
CA ILE A 300 31.50 8.73 6.01
C ILE A 300 30.92 8.70 7.42
N GLU A 301 31.62 9.25 8.41
CA GLU A 301 31.13 9.28 9.79
C GLU A 301 29.85 10.11 9.92
N GLN A 302 29.78 11.29 9.30
CA GLN A 302 28.57 12.09 9.28
C GLN A 302 27.39 11.35 8.63
N ALA A 303 27.62 10.70 7.49
CA ALA A 303 26.59 9.93 6.79
C ALA A 303 26.13 8.71 7.60
N ARG A 304 27.01 8.06 8.37
CA ARG A 304 26.66 6.95 9.28
C ARG A 304 25.80 7.42 10.44
N GLN A 305 26.13 8.57 11.04
CA GLN A 305 25.32 9.15 12.11
C GLN A 305 23.91 9.49 11.61
N GLU A 306 23.80 10.09 10.42
CA GLU A 306 22.53 10.38 9.78
C GLU A 306 21.74 9.09 9.49
N LEU A 307 22.40 8.05 8.96
CA LEU A 307 21.76 6.76 8.69
C LEU A 307 21.25 6.10 9.99
N ALA A 308 22.07 6.06 11.04
CA ALA A 308 21.68 5.51 12.34
C ALA A 308 20.48 6.28 12.93
N TYR A 309 20.46 7.61 12.80
CA TYR A 309 19.30 8.40 13.20
C TYR A 309 18.05 8.03 12.39
N LEU A 310 18.14 7.93 11.06
CA LEU A 310 16.99 7.53 10.23
C LEU A 310 16.48 6.12 10.58
N ASP A 311 17.37 5.19 10.93
CA ASP A 311 17.00 3.84 11.36
C ASP A 311 16.21 3.88 12.69
N THR A 312 16.61 4.73 13.65
CA THR A 312 15.83 4.92 14.90
C THR A 312 14.42 5.49 14.62
N VAL A 313 14.32 6.47 13.72
CA VAL A 313 13.03 7.05 13.33
C VAL A 313 12.14 6.02 12.62
N LEU A 314 12.72 5.16 11.78
CA LEU A 314 12.00 4.06 11.13
C LEU A 314 11.47 3.04 12.15
N GLU A 315 12.26 2.69 13.17
CA GLU A 315 11.81 1.80 14.24
C GLU A 315 10.64 2.39 15.03
N GLU A 316 10.71 3.66 15.42
CA GLU A 316 9.62 4.33 16.14
C GLU A 316 8.33 4.38 15.32
N LEU A 317 8.43 4.72 14.03
CA LEU A 317 7.29 4.76 13.12
C LEU A 317 6.64 3.38 12.94
N SER A 318 7.43 2.31 12.92
CA SER A 318 6.92 0.93 12.77
C SER A 318 6.19 0.38 13.99
N ARG A 319 6.41 0.99 15.17
CA ARG A 319 5.80 0.60 16.44
C ARG A 319 4.55 1.41 16.80
N ALA A 320 4.33 2.54 16.13
CA ALA A 320 3.19 3.44 16.31
C ALA A 320 1.95 2.94 15.55
#